data_AF-A0A6P4D027-F1
#
_entry.id   AF-A0A6P4D027-F1
#
_cell.length_a   1.000
_cell.length_b   1.000
_cell.length_c   1.000
_cell.angle_alpha   90.00
_cell.angle_beta   90.00
_cell.angle_gamma   90.00
#
_symmetry.space_group_name_H-M   'P 1'
#
loop_
_entity.id
_entity.type
_entity.pdbx_description
1 polymer ?
#
loop_
_entity_poly.entity_id
_entity_poly.type
_entity_poly.pdbx_seq_one_letter_code
_entity_poly.pdbx_strand_id
1 'polypeptide(L)'
;MDEVRIATKVASNSIRDLLSMHATCKAFLEAGTSDAVYQHAMMWQIRLVSFLFCLDRPQRRFLDRCVELGNADAILRQGLTEYFWIGRRGIGMELLARATMDGNVESGYLFAMFYCVNAKKKKKWKGVLKW
;
A
#
# COMPACT_ATOMS: atom_id res chain seq x y z
N MET A 1 -14.01 26.75 -0.98
CA MET A 1 -13.07 25.88 -1.71
C MET A 1 -12.56 24.92 -0.67
N ASP A 2 -13.01 23.66 -0.72
CA ASP A 2 -12.91 22.78 0.45
C ASP A 2 -11.45 22.43 0.75
N GLU A 3 -11.00 22.75 1.95
CA GLU A 3 -9.62 22.53 2.43
C GLU A 3 -9.25 21.05 2.33
N VAL A 4 -10.21 20.16 2.56
CA VAL A 4 -10.08 18.71 2.38
C VAL A 4 -9.72 18.37 0.93
N ARG A 5 -10.39 18.98 -0.06
CA ARG A 5 -10.12 18.71 -1.47
C ARG A 5 -8.72 19.15 -1.88
N ILE A 6 -8.25 20.30 -1.34
CA ILE A 6 -6.88 20.76 -1.54
C ILE A 6 -5.90 19.77 -0.91
N ALA A 7 -6.12 19.38 0.34
CA ALA A 7 -5.28 18.44 1.06
C ALA A 7 -5.20 17.08 0.36
N THR A 8 -6.31 16.54 -0.11
CA THR A 8 -6.37 15.30 -0.90
C THR A 8 -5.53 15.43 -2.17
N LYS A 9 -5.65 16.55 -2.88
CA LYS A 9 -4.86 16.77 -4.10
C LYS A 9 -3.36 16.87 -3.78
N VAL A 10 -2.98 17.56 -2.70
CA VAL A 10 -1.59 17.63 -2.25
C VAL A 10 -1.07 16.24 -1.90
N ALA A 11 -1.81 15.47 -1.09
CA ALA A 11 -1.43 14.11 -0.69
C ALA A 11 -1.27 13.15 -1.87
N SER A 12 -2.11 13.28 -2.91
CA SER A 12 -2.03 12.47 -4.13
C SER A 12 -0.80 12.77 -5.01
N ASN A 13 -0.09 13.87 -4.73
CA ASN A 13 1.13 14.25 -5.45
C ASN A 13 2.38 14.13 -4.58
N SER A 14 2.31 14.53 -3.30
CA SER A 14 3.43 14.42 -2.37
C SER A 14 2.99 14.38 -0.91
N ILE A 15 3.39 13.30 -0.24
CA ILE A 15 3.25 13.16 1.22
C ILE A 15 4.12 14.20 1.94
N ARG A 16 5.29 14.56 1.38
CA ARG A 16 6.13 15.61 1.97
C ARG A 16 5.40 16.95 1.99
N ASP A 17 4.78 17.32 0.88
CA ASP A 17 4.08 18.60 0.77
C ASP A 17 2.83 18.61 1.67
N LEU A 18 2.17 17.46 1.85
CA LEU A 18 1.09 17.30 2.84
C LEU A 18 1.59 17.57 4.27
N LEU A 19 2.75 17.03 4.65
CA LEU A 19 3.34 17.27 5.98
C LEU A 19 3.75 18.73 6.17
N SER A 20 4.29 19.37 5.13
CA SER A 20 4.56 20.81 5.15
C SER A 20 3.27 21.61 5.34
N MET A 21 2.19 21.23 4.64
CA MET A 21 0.89 21.86 4.75
C MET A 21 0.29 21.70 6.18
N HIS A 22 0.42 20.52 6.81
CA HIS A 22 0.02 20.31 8.21
C HIS A 22 0.70 21.28 9.19
N ALA A 23 1.95 21.67 8.93
CA ALA A 23 2.72 22.56 9.79
C ALA A 23 2.31 24.04 9.67
N THR A 24 1.53 24.41 8.64
CA THR A 24 1.18 25.82 8.38
C THR A 24 0.04 26.33 9.27
N CYS A 25 -1.04 25.57 9.43
CA CYS A 25 -2.17 25.98 10.26
C CYS A 25 -3.04 24.79 10.70
N LYS A 26 -3.84 25.03 11.76
CA LYS A 26 -4.75 24.04 12.33
C LYS A 26 -5.82 23.56 11.33
N ALA A 27 -6.36 24.46 10.51
CA ALA A 27 -7.38 24.11 9.52
C ALA A 27 -6.84 23.10 8.49
N PHE A 28 -5.61 23.28 8.01
CA PHE A 28 -4.97 22.34 7.10
C PHE A 28 -4.52 21.05 7.76
N LEU A 29 -4.16 21.09 9.05
CA LEU A 29 -3.94 19.88 9.82
C LEU A 29 -5.23 19.04 9.88
N GLU A 30 -6.36 19.65 10.26
CA GLU A 30 -7.65 18.96 10.36
C GLU A 30 -8.09 18.41 8.99
N ALA A 31 -8.05 19.24 7.94
CA ALA A 31 -8.37 18.83 6.57
C ALA A 31 -7.46 17.70 6.06
N GLY A 32 -6.16 17.78 6.36
CA GLY A 32 -5.14 16.81 6.00
C GLY A 32 -5.26 15.47 6.74
N THR A 33 -5.98 15.44 7.86
CA THR A 33 -6.31 14.21 8.60
C THR A 33 -7.67 13.60 8.25
N SER A 34 -8.31 14.05 7.16
CA SER A 34 -9.58 13.47 6.71
C SER A 34 -9.39 12.11 6.01
N ASP A 35 -10.42 11.25 6.07
CA ASP A 35 -10.38 9.91 5.44
C ASP A 35 -10.09 9.97 3.93
N ALA A 36 -10.60 10.99 3.23
CA ALA A 36 -10.33 11.22 1.80
C ALA A 36 -8.84 11.42 1.50
N VAL A 37 -8.08 12.02 2.42
CA VAL A 37 -6.63 12.21 2.24
C VAL A 37 -5.91 10.87 2.28
N TYR A 38 -6.20 10.03 3.27
CA TYR A 38 -5.59 8.70 3.39
C TYR A 38 -5.95 7.78 2.22
N GLN A 39 -7.20 7.83 1.75
CA GLN A 39 -7.67 7.03 0.62
C GLN A 39 -6.92 7.34 -0.69
N HIS A 40 -6.47 8.59 -0.87
CA HIS A 40 -5.85 9.07 -2.12
C HIS A 40 -4.37 9.47 -1.99
N ALA A 41 -3.77 9.29 -0.82
CA ALA A 41 -2.36 9.63 -0.60
C ALA A 41 -1.43 8.80 -1.51
N MET A 42 -0.42 9.46 -2.09
CA MET A 42 0.55 8.82 -2.96
C MET A 42 1.59 8.06 -2.14
N MET A 43 1.60 6.74 -2.25
CA MET A 43 2.45 5.90 -1.40
C MET A 43 3.87 5.70 -1.95
N TRP A 44 4.12 6.15 -3.19
CA TRP A 44 5.38 5.92 -3.92
C TRP A 44 6.61 6.57 -3.31
N GLN A 45 6.44 7.72 -2.66
CA GLN A 45 7.52 8.47 -2.04
C GLN A 45 8.02 7.84 -0.74
N ILE A 46 7.22 6.99 -0.09
CA ILE A 46 7.65 6.23 1.08
C ILE A 46 8.45 5.04 0.59
N ARG A 47 9.73 4.94 0.96
CA ARG A 47 10.59 3.84 0.51
C ARG A 47 10.03 2.50 1.05
N LEU A 48 9.96 1.45 0.23
CA LEU A 48 9.48 0.11 0.66
C LEU A 48 10.25 -0.43 1.87
N VAL A 49 11.55 -0.12 1.96
CA VAL A 49 12.39 -0.44 3.14
C VAL A 49 11.86 0.24 4.40
N SER A 50 11.35 1.47 4.30
CA SER A 50 10.72 2.16 5.42
C SER A 50 9.46 1.44 5.92
N PHE A 51 8.73 0.75 5.04
CA PHE A 51 7.53 -0.03 5.41
C PHE A 51 7.86 -1.14 6.41
N LEU A 52 9.08 -1.69 6.34
CA LEU A 52 9.56 -2.80 7.17
C LEU A 52 10.15 -2.34 8.49
N PHE A 53 10.86 -1.21 8.49
CA PHE A 53 11.62 -0.73 9.64
C PHE A 53 10.89 0.36 10.47
N CYS A 54 9.69 0.78 10.07
CA CYS A 54 8.94 1.83 10.78
C CYS A 54 7.89 1.30 11.77
N LEU A 55 8.06 0.11 12.36
CA LEU A 55 7.04 -0.57 13.20
C LEU A 55 6.33 0.33 14.24
N ASP A 56 7.03 1.30 14.84
CA ASP A 56 6.45 2.23 15.85
C ASP A 56 6.39 3.71 15.43
N ARG A 57 6.67 4.02 14.17
CA ARG A 57 6.76 5.43 13.75
C ARG A 57 5.40 5.98 13.27
N PRO A 58 5.15 7.30 13.36
CA PRO A 58 3.95 7.93 12.82
C PRO A 58 3.67 7.59 11.36
N GLN A 59 4.73 7.34 10.58
CA GLN A 59 4.62 6.88 9.20
C GLN A 59 3.88 5.54 9.11
N ARG A 60 4.12 4.60 10.02
CA ARG A 60 3.42 3.31 10.02
C ARG A 60 1.93 3.45 10.33
N ARG A 61 1.57 4.29 11.31
CA ARG A 61 0.15 4.58 11.58
C ARG A 61 -0.55 5.22 10.39
N PHE A 62 0.14 6.12 9.69
CA PHE A 62 -0.37 6.71 8.44
C PHE A 62 -0.59 5.64 7.36
N LEU A 63 0.38 4.74 7.17
CA LEU A 63 0.29 3.63 6.21
C LEU A 63 -0.87 2.69 6.56
N ASP A 64 -0.97 2.26 7.81
CA ASP A 64 -2.02 1.35 8.29
C ASP A 64 -3.39 2.00 8.06
N ARG A 65 -3.54 3.30 8.34
CA ARG A 65 -4.77 4.04 8.07
C ARG A 65 -5.12 4.11 6.58
N CYS A 66 -4.13 4.29 5.71
CA CYS A 66 -4.35 4.23 4.25
C CYS A 66 -4.86 2.86 3.82
N VAL A 67 -4.31 1.78 4.39
CA VAL A 67 -4.76 0.40 4.10
C VAL A 67 -6.17 0.16 4.60
N GLU A 68 -6.50 0.60 5.81
CA GLU A 68 -7.85 0.50 6.40
C GLU A 68 -8.89 1.17 5.50
N LEU A 69 -8.55 2.35 4.94
CA LEU A 69 -9.44 3.15 4.10
C LEU A 69 -9.41 2.76 2.62
N GLY A 70 -8.78 1.63 2.26
CA GLY A 70 -8.86 1.11 0.90
C GLY A 70 -7.93 1.79 -0.12
N ASN A 71 -6.86 2.44 0.33
CA ASN A 71 -5.86 2.98 -0.59
C ASN A 71 -5.14 1.82 -1.30
N ALA A 72 -5.42 1.65 -2.59
CA ALA A 72 -4.93 0.52 -3.37
C ALA A 72 -3.39 0.45 -3.47
N ASP A 73 -2.71 1.61 -3.51
CA ASP A 73 -1.24 1.68 -3.51
C ASP A 73 -0.65 1.25 -2.16
N ALA A 74 -1.32 1.60 -1.06
CA ALA A 74 -0.92 1.19 0.29
C ALA A 74 -1.07 -0.33 0.47
N ILE A 75 -2.19 -0.88 0.00
CA ILE A 75 -2.50 -2.31 0.04
C ILE A 75 -1.50 -3.10 -0.81
N LEU A 76 -1.20 -2.63 -2.03
CA LEU A 76 -0.16 -3.21 -2.89
C LEU A 76 1.17 -3.33 -2.14
N ARG A 77 1.60 -2.23 -1.52
CA ARG A 77 2.88 -2.17 -0.79
C ARG A 77 2.91 -3.11 0.39
N GLN A 78 1.84 -3.17 1.18
CA GLN A 78 1.73 -4.15 2.25
C GLN A 78 1.77 -5.58 1.71
N GLY A 79 1.05 -5.86 0.61
CA GLY A 79 1.06 -7.17 -0.05
C GLY A 79 2.47 -7.60 -0.47
N LEU A 80 3.25 -6.69 -1.06
CA LEU A 80 4.65 -6.95 -1.42
C LEU A 80 5.54 -7.20 -0.19
N THR A 81 5.36 -6.41 0.87
CA THR A 81 6.07 -6.60 2.15
C THR A 81 5.77 -7.98 2.76
N GLU A 82 4.50 -8.36 2.84
CA GLU A 82 4.05 -9.65 3.34
C GLU A 82 4.60 -10.82 2.51
N TYR A 83 4.57 -10.66 1.18
CA TYR A 83 4.98 -11.71 0.25
C TYR A 83 6.49 -11.94 0.24
N PHE A 84 7.30 -10.88 0.10
CA PHE A 84 8.74 -10.99 -0.08
C PHE A 84 9.53 -10.96 1.22
N TRP A 85 9.15 -10.08 2.15
CA TRP A 85 10.01 -9.79 3.30
C TRP A 85 9.61 -10.57 4.54
N ILE A 86 8.32 -10.62 4.85
CA ILE A 86 7.83 -11.40 5.99
C ILE A 86 7.69 -12.88 5.61
N GLY A 87 7.50 -13.18 4.33
CA GLY A 87 7.37 -14.54 3.81
C GLY A 87 5.97 -15.14 3.96
N ARG A 88 4.98 -14.37 4.41
CA ARG A 88 3.56 -14.76 4.49
C ARG A 88 2.90 -14.63 3.12
N ARG A 89 3.33 -15.49 2.19
CA ARG A 89 2.92 -15.44 0.77
C ARG A 89 1.40 -15.51 0.57
N GLY A 90 0.66 -16.24 1.41
CA GLY A 90 -0.80 -16.31 1.33
C GLY A 90 -1.45 -14.94 1.54
N ILE A 91 -1.10 -14.29 2.65
CA ILE A 91 -1.57 -12.93 2.99
C ILE A 91 -1.14 -11.93 1.92
N GLY A 92 0.13 -12.02 1.47
CA GLY A 92 0.63 -11.15 0.40
C GLY A 92 -0.17 -11.27 -0.90
N MET A 93 -0.54 -12.50 -1.31
CA MET A 93 -1.38 -12.72 -2.49
C MET A 93 -2.80 -12.19 -2.30
N GLU A 94 -3.39 -12.36 -1.13
CA GLU A 94 -4.74 -11.85 -0.81
C GLU A 94 -4.78 -10.32 -0.88
N LEU A 95 -3.77 -9.64 -0.32
CA LEU A 95 -3.64 -8.19 -0.39
C LEU A 95 -3.46 -7.70 -1.84
N LEU A 96 -2.66 -8.39 -2.67
CA LEU A 96 -2.53 -8.05 -4.09
C LEU A 96 -3.85 -8.21 -4.86
N ALA A 97 -4.61 -9.26 -4.55
CA ALA A 97 -5.95 -9.43 -5.13
C ALA A 97 -6.89 -8.29 -4.71
N ARG A 98 -6.87 -7.90 -3.43
CA ARG A 98 -7.64 -6.77 -2.92
C ARG A 98 -7.26 -5.46 -3.59
N ALA A 99 -5.98 -5.13 -3.68
CA ALA A 99 -5.52 -3.91 -4.37
C ALA A 99 -5.94 -3.89 -5.86
N THR A 100 -6.00 -5.06 -6.51
CA THR A 100 -6.51 -5.18 -7.89
C THR A 100 -8.00 -4.83 -7.96
N MET A 101 -8.81 -5.34 -7.03
CA MET A 101 -10.25 -5.03 -6.96
C MET A 101 -10.49 -3.55 -6.65
N ASP A 102 -9.61 -2.94 -5.85
CA ASP A 102 -9.65 -1.51 -5.50
C ASP A 102 -9.08 -0.61 -6.63
N GLY A 103 -8.77 -1.17 -7.80
CA GLY A 103 -8.45 -0.42 -9.03
C GLY A 103 -6.95 -0.22 -9.31
N ASN A 104 -6.05 -0.79 -8.50
CA ASN A 104 -4.61 -0.72 -8.79
C ASN A 104 -4.24 -1.78 -9.86
N VAL A 105 -3.99 -1.30 -11.08
CA VAL A 105 -3.68 -2.13 -12.26
C VAL A 105 -2.37 -2.90 -12.09
N GLU A 106 -1.36 -2.30 -11.47
CA GLU A 106 -0.05 -2.94 -11.23
C GLU A 106 -0.18 -4.19 -10.35
N SER A 107 -1.05 -4.12 -9.34
CA SER A 107 -1.36 -5.24 -8.45
C SER A 107 -1.90 -6.44 -9.21
N GLY A 108 -2.71 -6.21 -10.25
CA GLY A 108 -3.24 -7.27 -11.10
C GLY A 108 -2.14 -8.00 -11.87
N TYR A 109 -1.20 -7.25 -12.45
CA TYR A 109 -0.03 -7.84 -13.13
C TYR A 109 0.86 -8.62 -12.15
N LEU A 110 1.15 -8.04 -10.97
CA LEU A 110 1.97 -8.68 -9.95
C LEU A 110 1.31 -9.95 -9.40
N PHE A 111 0.00 -9.91 -9.12
CA PHE A 111 -0.78 -11.06 -8.69
C PHE A 111 -0.71 -12.20 -9.72
N ALA A 112 -0.99 -11.91 -11.00
CA ALA A 112 -0.93 -12.90 -12.07
C ALA A 112 0.48 -13.49 -12.22
N MET A 113 1.52 -12.66 -12.16
CA MET A 113 2.91 -13.08 -12.24
C MET A 113 3.28 -14.04 -11.10
N PHE A 114 2.96 -13.67 -9.85
CA PHE A 114 3.26 -14.51 -8.68
C PHE A 114 2.44 -15.80 -8.68
N TYR A 115 1.18 -15.74 -9.11
CA TYR A 115 0.35 -16.93 -9.28
C TYR A 115 1.00 -17.92 -10.25
N CYS A 116 1.44 -17.44 -11.42
CA CYS A 116 2.13 -18.25 -12.42
C CYS A 116 3.41 -18.91 -11.89
N VAL A 117 4.24 -18.14 -11.17
CA VAL A 117 5.49 -18.65 -10.58
C VAL A 117 5.20 -19.74 -9.53
N ASN A 118 4.21 -19.52 -8.67
CA ASN A 118 3.84 -20.49 -7.63
C ASN A 118 3.24 -21.77 -8.21
N ALA A 119 2.44 -21.66 -9.28
CA ALA A 119 1.89 -22.81 -9.99
C ALA A 119 3.01 -23.68 -10.62
N LYS A 120 4.02 -23.05 -11.23
CA LYS A 120 5.19 -23.76 -11.77
C LYS A 120 5.97 -24.51 -10.68
N LYS A 121 6.19 -23.90 -9.51
CA LYS A 121 6.83 -24.57 -8.36
C LYS A 121 6.05 -25.81 -7.92
N LYS A 122 4.71 -25.71 -7.77
CA LYS A 122 3.87 -26.86 -7.40
C LYS A 122 3.96 -28.00 -8.42
N LYS A 123 3.98 -27.71 -9.72
CA LYS A 123 4.16 -28.73 -10.77
C LYS A 123 5.52 -29.41 -10.69
N LYS A 124 6.60 -28.66 -10.46
CA LYS A 124 7.96 -29.21 -10.31
C LYS A 124 8.03 -30.21 -9.15
N TRP A 125 7.48 -29.87 -7.98
CA TRP A 125 7.50 -30.77 -6.82
C TRP A 125 6.57 -31.98 -6.94
N LYS A 126 5.39 -31.83 -7.57
CA LYS A 126 4.52 -32.97 -7.90
C LYS A 126 5.16 -33.96 -8.89
N GLY A 127 6.06 -33.49 -9.76
CA GLY A 127 6.81 -34.36 -10.66
C GLY A 127 7.96 -35.12 -9.97
N VAL A 128 8.49 -34.58 -8.86
CA VAL A 128 9.59 -35.19 -8.09
C VAL A 128 9.08 -36.19 -7.04
N LEU A 129 7.89 -35.97 -6.50
CA LEU A 129 7.24 -36.82 -5.47
C LEU A 129 6.40 -37.97 -6.06
N LYS A 130 6.50 -38.24 -7.36
CA LYS A 130 5.96 -39.47 -7.97
C LYS A 130 7.03 -40.57 -7.90
N TRP A 131 7.12 -41.24 -6.77
CA TRP A 131 7.78 -42.53 -6.59
C TRP A 131 6.89 -43.38 -5.69
#